data_AF-A0A4R8S698-F1
#
_entry.id   AF-A0A4R8S698-F1
#
_cell.length_a   1.000
_cell.length_b   1.000
_cell.length_c   1.000
_cell.angle_alpha   90.00
_cell.angle_beta   90.00
_cell.angle_gamma   90.00
#
_symmetry.space_group_name_H-M   'P 1'
#
loop_
_entity.id
_entity.type
_entity.pdbx_description
1 polymer ?
#
loop_
_entity_poly.entity_id
_entity_poly.type
_entity_poly.pdbx_seq_one_letter_code
_entity_poly.pdbx_strand_id
1 'polypeptide(L)' 'MAVDRFATAPEFRDFFKACYGPTIAVYAAIADDAGKAAELDDALVELARRHDRGDGRLVMDWESLLYVARKRG' A
#
# COMPACT_ATOMS: atom_id res chain seq x y z
N MET A 1 -1.07 -11.71 8.84
CA MET A 1 -2.28 -12.18 8.14
C MET A 1 -2.05 -11.94 6.66
N ALA A 2 -2.35 -12.89 5.77
CA ALA A 2 -2.15 -12.71 4.34
C ALA A 2 -3.24 -11.78 3.78
N VAL A 3 -2.84 -10.73 3.05
CA VAL A 3 -3.77 -9.84 2.34
C VAL A 3 -3.75 -10.23 0.85
N ASP A 4 -4.85 -10.78 0.33
CA ASP A 4 -5.01 -11.31 -1.03
C ASP A 4 -5.97 -10.45 -1.90
N ARG A 5 -6.11 -9.18 -1.51
CA ARG A 5 -7.12 -8.23 -2.04
C ARG A 5 -6.81 -7.69 -3.43
N PHE A 6 -5.55 -7.67 -3.87
CA PHE A 6 -5.15 -7.02 -5.11
C PHE A 6 -4.83 -8.07 -6.18
N ALA A 7 -5.46 -7.92 -7.35
CA ALA A 7 -5.19 -8.77 -8.50
C ALA A 7 -3.90 -8.32 -9.22
N THR A 8 -3.53 -7.04 -9.10
CA THR A 8 -2.33 -6.49 -9.74
C THR A 8 -1.57 -5.47 -8.88
N ALA A 9 -0.28 -5.28 -9.16
CA ALA A 9 0.56 -4.27 -8.49
C ALA A 9 0.07 -2.81 -8.68
N PRO A 10 -0.46 -2.39 -9.84
CA PRO A 10 -1.08 -1.07 -9.98
C PRO A 10 -2.30 -0.85 -9.08
N GLU A 11 -3.15 -1.87 -8.88
CA GLU A 11 -4.30 -1.77 -7.96
C GLU A 11 -3.87 -1.54 -6.51
N PHE A 12 -2.77 -2.19 -6.10
CA PHE A 12 -2.16 -1.94 -4.79
C PHE A 12 -1.71 -0.48 -4.64
N ARG A 13 -1.00 0.05 -5.64
CA ARG A 13 -0.54 1.46 -5.65
C ARG A 13 -1.72 2.43 -5.54
N ASP A 14 -2.76 2.23 -6.33
CA ASP A 14 -3.94 3.09 -6.35
C ASP A 14 -4.67 3.07 -5.00
N PHE A 15 -4.77 1.89 -4.38
CA PHE A 15 -5.33 1.77 -3.03
C PHE A 15 -4.50 2.50 -1.97
N PHE A 16 -3.17 2.40 -2.03
CA PHE A 16 -2.29 3.11 -1.09
C PHE A 16 -2.38 4.63 -1.25
N LYS A 17 -2.45 5.11 -2.49
CA LYS A 17 -2.65 6.54 -2.80
C LYS A 17 -3.98 7.08 -2.28
N ALA A 18 -5.01 6.24 -2.16
CA ALA A 18 -6.34 6.67 -1.74
C ALA A 18 -6.63 6.46 -0.24
N CYS A 19 -6.04 5.44 0.39
CA CYS A 19 -6.47 4.97 1.71
C CYS A 19 -5.37 4.97 2.78
N TYR A 20 -4.10 5.17 2.42
CA TYR A 20 -3.00 5.13 3.38
C TYR A 20 -2.47 6.55 3.67
N GLY A 21 -2.85 7.08 4.84
CA GLY A 21 -2.51 8.44 5.28
C GLY A 21 -1.04 8.84 5.11
N PRO A 22 -0.07 7.98 5.48
CA PRO A 22 1.35 8.26 5.25
C PRO A 22 1.72 8.39 3.77
N THR A 23 1.16 7.54 2.90
CA THR A 23 1.42 7.60 1.45
C THR A 23 0.78 8.85 0.83
N ILE A 24 -0.45 9.18 1.24
CA ILE A 24 -1.15 10.40 0.84
C ILE A 24 -0.32 11.64 1.20
N ALA A 25 0.22 11.70 2.41
CA ALA A 25 1.04 12.82 2.87
C ALA A 25 2.31 13.01 2.04
N VAL A 26 2.98 11.91 1.65
CA VAL A 26 4.16 11.98 0.77
C VAL A 26 3.77 12.47 -0.62
N TYR A 27 2.68 11.97 -1.22
CA TYR A 27 2.19 12.45 -2.52
C TYR A 27 1.84 13.95 -2.49
N ALA A 28 1.22 14.42 -1.41
CA ALA A 28 0.91 15.84 -1.24
C ALA A 28 2.19 16.69 -1.13
N ALA A 29 3.23 16.21 -0.46
CA ALA A 29 4.49 16.93 -0.28
C ALA A 29 5.32 17.06 -1.57
N ILE A 30 5.12 16.16 -2.54
CA ILE A 30 5.84 16.15 -3.83
C ILE A 30 4.95 16.50 -5.02
N ALA A 31 3.74 17.01 -4.78
CA ALA A 31 2.72 17.20 -5.82
C ALA A 31 3.17 18.11 -6.98
N ASP A 32 4.06 19.07 -6.70
CA ASP A 32 4.60 20.00 -7.69
C ASP A 32 5.80 19.42 -8.48
N ASP A 33 6.24 18.20 -8.16
CA ASP A 33 7.34 17.49 -8.80
C ASP A 33 6.83 16.19 -9.42
N ALA A 34 6.39 16.28 -10.68
CA ALA A 34 5.88 15.15 -11.44
C ALA A 34 6.91 14.00 -11.58
N GLY A 35 8.22 14.32 -11.55
CA GLY A 35 9.29 13.32 -11.61
C GLY A 35 9.31 12.47 -10.35
N LYS A 36 9.30 13.10 -9.17
CA LYS A 36 9.25 12.38 -7.89
C LYS A 36 7.97 11.59 -7.71
N ALA A 37 6.83 12.11 -8.19
CA ALA A 37 5.58 11.37 -8.16
C ALA A 37 5.65 10.08 -8.99
N ALA A 38 6.26 10.14 -10.18
CA ALA A 38 6.47 8.97 -11.04
C ALA A 38 7.45 7.95 -10.42
N GLU A 39 8.56 8.43 -9.85
CA GLU A 39 9.50 7.56 -9.12
C GLU A 39 8.84 6.84 -7.93
N LEU A 40 7.96 7.53 -7.21
CA LEU A 40 7.21 6.93 -6.11
C LEU A 40 6.18 5.91 -6.59
N ASP A 41 5.53 6.16 -7.72
CA ASP A 41 4.61 5.22 -8.36
C ASP A 41 5.33 3.92 -8.75
N ASP A 42 6.51 4.03 -9.38
CA ASP A 42 7.33 2.88 -9.77
C ASP A 42 7.85 2.12 -8.55
N ALA A 43 8.33 2.82 -7.53
CA ALA A 43 8.81 2.20 -6.29
C ALA A 43 7.71 1.39 -5.57
N LEU A 44 6.46 1.87 -5.56
CA LEU A 44 5.32 1.14 -4.99
C LEU A 44 4.95 -0.10 -5.81
N VAL A 45 5.01 -0.01 -7.14
CA VAL A 45 4.78 -1.16 -8.03
C VAL A 45 5.87 -2.22 -7.85
N GLU A 46 7.13 -1.82 -7.74
CA GLU A 46 8.23 -2.74 -7.46
C GLU A 46 8.12 -3.38 -6.07
N LEU A 47 7.73 -2.60 -5.05
CA LEU A 47 7.48 -3.13 -3.71
C LEU A 47 6.42 -4.23 -3.76
N ALA A 48 5.29 -3.97 -4.43
CA ALA A 48 4.26 -4.98 -4.63
C ALA A 48 4.83 -6.22 -5.32
N ARG A 49 5.51 -6.08 -6.46
CA ARG A 49 6.10 -7.22 -7.19
C ARG A 49 7.05 -8.07 -6.34
N ARG A 50 7.88 -7.47 -5.48
CA ARG A 50 8.80 -8.22 -4.61
C ARG A 50 8.08 -9.07 -3.56
N HIS A 51 6.88 -8.67 -3.16
CA HIS A 51 6.08 -9.39 -2.19
C HIS A 51 5.00 -10.27 -2.84
N ASP A 52 4.86 -10.24 -4.17
CA ASP A 52 4.01 -11.16 -4.91
C ASP A 52 4.57 -12.58 -4.79
N ARG A 53 3.75 -13.51 -4.31
CA ARG A 53 4.14 -14.91 -4.12
C ARG A 53 3.96 -15.76 -5.39
N GLY A 54 3.43 -15.17 -6.47
CA GLY A 54 3.38 -15.81 -7.79
C GLY A 54 2.30 -16.89 -7.94
N ASP A 55 1.35 -16.98 -7.02
CA ASP A 55 0.20 -17.90 -7.06
C ASP A 55 -1.06 -17.29 -7.70
N GLY A 56 -0.91 -16.14 -8.35
CA GLY A 56 -1.97 -15.44 -9.08
C GLY A 56 -2.65 -14.32 -8.29
N ARG A 57 -2.19 -14.00 -7.07
CA ARG A 57 -2.63 -12.84 -6.28
C ARG A 57 -1.46 -12.17 -5.57
N LEU A 58 -1.50 -10.84 -5.48
CA LEU A 58 -0.52 -10.10 -4.69
C LEU A 58 -0.77 -10.36 -3.19
N VAL A 59 0.05 -11.21 -2.57
CA VAL A 59 -0.02 -11.55 -1.14
C VAL A 59 1.12 -10.90 -0.36
N MET A 60 0.86 -9.74 0.24
CA MET A 60 1.79 -9.11 1.18
C MET A 60 1.55 -9.61 2.61
N ASP A 61 2.63 -9.83 3.36
CA ASP A 61 2.59 -9.99 4.82
C ASP A 61 2.55 -8.60 5.46
N TRP A 62 1.41 -8.27 6.05
CA TRP A 62 1.24 -7.00 6.76
C TRP A 62 1.38 -7.24 8.27
N GLU A 63 2.23 -6.44 8.89
CA GLU A 63 2.23 -6.29 10.34
C GLU A 63 1.02 -5.43 10.72
N SER A 64 0.09 -6.02 11.47
CA SER A 64 -1.07 -5.31 12.01
C SER A 64 -1.13 -5.50 13.52
N LEU A 65 -1.43 -4.42 14.23
CA LEU A 65 -1.71 -4.46 15.67
C LEU A 65 -3.23 -4.55 15.86
N LEU A 66 -3.72 -5.73 16.25
CA LEU A 66 -5.11 -5.90 16.66
C LEU A 66 -5.27 -5.45 18.11
N TYR A 67 -6.02 -4.37 18.34
CA TYR A 67 -6.37 -3.93 19.68
C TYR A 67 -7.86 -4.18 19.96
N VAL A 68 -8.15 -4.83 21.08
CA VAL A 68 -9.51 -5.08 21.55
C VAL A 68 -9.71 -4.32 22.86
N ALA A 69 -10.64 -3.35 22.85
CA ALA A 69 -11.05 -2.63 24.05
C ALA A 69 -12.45 -3.05 24.49
N ARG A 70 -12.66 -3.16 25.81
CA ARG A 70 -13.99 -3.34 26.39
C ARG A 70 -14.44 -2.03 27.03
N LYS A 71 -15.62 -1.56 26.66
CA LYS A 71 -16.25 -0.39 27.28
C LYS A 71 -16.46 -0.68 28.78
N ARG A 72 -15.92 0.15 29.66
CA ARG A 72 -16.28 0.12 31.09
C ARG A 72 -17.75 0.55 31.20
N GLY A 73 -18.57 -0.30 31.81
CA GLY A 73 -19.91 0.05 32.28
C GLY A 73 -19.84 1.08 33.40
#